data_AF-A0A4U9D7C7-F1
#
_entry.id   AF-A0A4U9D7C7-F1
#
_cell.length_a   1.000
_cell.length_b   1.000
_cell.length_c   1.000
_cell.angle_alpha   90.00
_cell.angle_beta   90.00
_cell.angle_gamma   90.00
#
_symmetry.space_group_name_H-M   'P 1'
#
loop_
_entity.id
_entity.type
_entity.pdbx_description
1 polymer ?
#
loop_
_entity_poly.entity_id
_entity_poly.type
_entity_poly.pdbx_seq_one_letter_code
_entity_poly.pdbx_strand_id
1 'polypeptide(L)' 'MAFYLSLEKKTGDGSYVSIYPDMLQAFAEGRAPKHRENSRCQNIVRYEMFKKLGYFVTESSEHFAEYTPWFIKPGVKT' A
#
# COMPACT_ATOMS: atom_id res chain seq x y z
N MET A 1 10.05 -4.07 -9.88
CA MET A 1 8.82 -4.16 -9.08
C MET A 1 8.70 -5.54 -8.44
N ALA A 2 8.53 -5.61 -7.12
CA ALA A 2 8.36 -6.87 -6.39
C ALA A 2 7.14 -6.80 -5.47
N PHE A 3 6.52 -7.95 -5.24
CA PHE A 3 5.31 -8.08 -4.43
C PHE A 3 5.51 -9.15 -3.36
N TYR A 4 4.87 -8.96 -2.22
CA TYR A 4 4.73 -10.04 -1.26
C TYR A 4 3.76 -11.08 -1.83
N LEU A 5 4.17 -12.34 -1.95
CA LEU A 5 3.28 -13.42 -2.38
C LEU A 5 2.43 -13.94 -1.22
N SER A 6 2.99 -13.89 -0.01
CA SER A 6 2.29 -14.09 1.24
C SER A 6 2.76 -13.04 2.25
N LEU A 7 1.83 -12.59 3.09
CA LEU A 7 2.12 -11.72 4.22
C LEU A 7 1.22 -12.14 5.37
N GLU A 8 1.83 -12.65 6.43
CA GLU A 8 1.13 -13.38 7.48
C GLU A 8 1.53 -12.85 8.86
N LYS A 9 0.60 -12.89 9.81
CA LYS A 9 0.87 -12.66 11.23
C LYS A 9 0.81 -13.98 11.98
N LYS A 10 1.72 -14.15 12.91
CA LYS A 10 1.68 -15.25 13.87
C LYS A 10 0.60 -14.99 14.91
N THR A 11 -0.25 -15.98 15.16
CA THR A 11 -1.32 -15.92 16.15
C THR A 11 -0.84 -16.40 17.52
N GLY A 12 -1.68 -16.23 18.56
CA GLY A 12 -1.34 -16.64 19.93
C GLY A 12 -1.17 -18.15 20.10
N ASP A 13 -1.86 -18.94 19.29
CA ASP A 13 -1.76 -20.41 19.18
C ASP A 13 -0.56 -20.88 18.32
N GLY A 14 0.18 -19.95 17.72
CA GLY A 14 1.38 -20.23 16.94
C GLY A 14 1.14 -20.53 15.45
N SER A 15 -0.12 -20.53 14.99
CA SER A 15 -0.47 -20.59 13.58
C SER A 15 -0.20 -19.26 12.85
N TYR A 16 -0.27 -19.30 11.52
CA TYR A 16 -0.06 -18.12 10.66
C TYR A 16 -1.32 -17.84 9.86
N VAL A 17 -1.73 -16.57 9.84
CA VAL A 17 -2.90 -16.12 9.09
C VAL A 17 -2.54 -14.94 8.21
N SER A 18 -3.05 -14.92 6.97
CA SER A 18 -2.83 -13.82 6.04
C SER A 18 -3.39 -12.51 6.59
N ILE A 19 -2.59 -11.44 6.48
CA ILE A 19 -2.99 -10.10 6.95
C ILE A 19 -3.67 -9.25 5.87
N TYR A 20 -3.73 -9.75 4.64
CA TYR A 20 -4.27 -8.99 3.51
C TYR A 20 -5.71 -8.52 3.70
N PRO A 21 -6.65 -9.35 4.20
CA PRO A 21 -8.00 -8.90 4.48
C PRO A 21 -8.02 -7.72 5.48
N ASP A 22 -7.26 -7.82 6.56
CA ASP A 22 -7.17 -6.78 7.59
C ASP A 22 -6.59 -5.47 7.01
N MET A 23 -5.59 -5.56 6.14
CA MET A 23 -4.97 -4.40 5.49
C MET A 23 -5.93 -3.70 4.53
N LEU A 24 -6.68 -4.46 3.72
CA LEU A 24 -7.69 -3.90 2.82
C LEU A 24 -8.83 -3.25 3.60
N GLN A 25 -9.29 -3.88 4.68
CA GLN A 25 -10.32 -3.33 5.56
C GLN A 25 -9.83 -2.03 6.22
N ALA A 26 -8.59 -2.01 6.73
CA ALA A 26 -8.01 -0.81 7.31
C ALA A 26 -7.90 0.34 6.31
N PHE A 27 -7.60 0.04 5.04
CA PHE A 27 -7.57 1.04 3.98
C PHE A 27 -8.98 1.57 3.66
N ALA A 28 -9.97 0.68 3.54
CA ALA A 28 -11.36 1.05 3.30
C ALA A 28 -11.95 1.94 4.42
N GLU A 29 -11.53 1.70 5.67
CA GLU A 29 -11.94 2.49 6.84
C GLU A 29 -11.08 3.75 7.06
N GLY A 30 -10.11 4.04 6.19
CA GLY A 30 -9.21 5.19 6.34
C GLY A 30 -8.24 5.10 7.51
N ARG A 31 -8.10 3.93 8.16
CA ARG A 31 -7.12 3.66 9.23
C ARG A 31 -5.71 3.42 8.70
N ALA A 32 -5.60 3.05 7.43
CA ALA A 32 -4.36 2.87 6.71
C ALA A 32 -4.41 3.65 5.38
N PRO A 33 -3.26 4.07 4.81
CA PRO A 33 -1.95 4.13 5.46
C PRO A 33 -1.92 5.10 6.66
N LYS A 34 -1.13 4.78 7.68
CA LYS A 34 -0.92 5.69 8.82
C LYS A 34 -0.25 6.98 8.34
N HIS A 35 -0.66 8.10 8.94
CA HIS A 35 -0.06 9.40 8.65
C HIS A 35 1.45 9.36 8.86
N ARG A 36 2.20 9.82 7.86
CA ARG A 36 3.66 9.98 7.94
C ARG A 36 4.01 11.46 8.09
N GLU A 37 5.10 11.74 8.80
CA GLU A 37 5.63 13.11 8.97
C GLU A 37 5.91 13.79 7.63
N ASN A 38 6.33 13.01 6.62
CA ASN A 38 6.46 13.51 5.27
C ASN A 38 5.09 13.61 4.58
N SER A 39 4.50 14.80 4.64
CA SER A 39 3.20 15.12 4.06
C SER A 39 3.11 14.84 2.54
N ARG A 40 4.25 14.84 1.83
CA ARG A 40 4.28 14.59 0.39
C ARG A 40 3.97 13.14 0.03
N CYS A 41 4.19 12.20 0.95
CA CYS A 41 4.19 10.78 0.63
C CYS A 41 3.49 9.92 1.69
N GLN A 42 2.16 9.91 1.62
CA GLN A 42 1.30 9.19 2.57
C GLN A 42 1.16 7.69 2.29
N ASN A 43 1.94 7.11 1.37
CA ASN A 43 1.83 5.70 0.96
C ASN A 43 0.48 5.24 0.38
N ILE A 44 -0.35 6.17 -0.11
CA ILE A 44 -1.71 5.86 -0.62
C ILE A 44 -1.65 4.98 -1.88
N VAL A 45 -0.68 5.22 -2.77
CA VAL A 45 -0.56 4.50 -4.05
C VAL A 45 -0.38 3.00 -3.85
N ARG A 46 0.39 2.57 -2.84
CA ARG A 46 0.57 1.14 -2.52
C ARG A 46 -0.75 0.45 -2.22
N TYR A 47 -1.65 1.11 -1.49
CA TYR A 47 -2.93 0.54 -1.11
C TYR A 47 -3.96 0.55 -2.25
N GLU A 48 -3.97 1.62 -3.06
CA GLU A 48 -4.77 1.67 -4.29
C GLU A 48 -4.41 0.54 -5.25
N MET A 49 -3.10 0.27 -5.39
CA MET A 49 -2.61 -0.78 -6.27
C MET A 49 -2.75 -2.15 -5.66
N PHE A 50 -2.63 -2.28 -4.34
CA PHE A 50 -2.96 -3.52 -3.62
C PHE A 50 -4.42 -3.93 -3.85
N LYS A 51 -5.37 -2.99 -3.78
CA LYS A 51 -6.78 -3.26 -4.08
C LYS A 51 -7.01 -3.76 -5.51
N LYS A 52 -6.21 -3.28 -6.48
CA LYS A 52 -6.34 -3.66 -7.90
C LYS A 52 -5.62 -4.96 -8.26
N LEU A 53 -4.43 -5.17 -7.70
CA LEU A 53 -3.53 -6.26 -8.08
C LEU A 53 -3.66 -7.49 -7.16
N GLY A 54 -4.23 -7.34 -5.97
CA GLY A 54 -4.40 -8.42 -4.99
C GLY A 54 -3.15 -8.73 -4.15
N TYR A 55 -1.99 -8.17 -4.50
CA TYR A 55 -0.75 -8.32 -3.74
C TYR A 55 -0.19 -6.98 -3.29
N PHE A 56 0.38 -6.96 -2.08
CA PHE A 56 1.00 -5.75 -1.56
C PHE A 56 2.40 -5.58 -2.14
N VAL A 57 2.65 -4.43 -2.76
CA VAL A 57 3.96 -4.10 -3.33
C VAL A 57 4.99 -3.87 -2.24
N THR A 58 6.25 -4.22 -2.47
CA THR A 58 7.34 -4.03 -1.50
C THR A 58 7.85 -2.57 -1.47
N GLU A 59 7.89 -1.91 -2.63
CA GLU A 59 8.41 -0.55 -2.82
C GLU A 59 7.48 0.54 -2.28
N SER A 60 8.04 1.72 -1.99
CA SER A 60 7.29 2.87 -1.49
C SER A 60 6.34 3.44 -2.56
N SER A 61 5.34 4.23 -2.15
CA SER A 61 4.41 4.83 -3.13
C SER A 61 5.08 5.78 -4.11
N GLU A 62 6.15 6.44 -3.68
CA GLU A 62 6.97 7.34 -4.48
C GLU A 62 7.57 6.60 -5.68
N HIS A 63 8.35 5.56 -5.39
CA HIS A 63 8.99 4.75 -6.41
C HIS A 63 7.96 4.01 -7.27
N PHE A 64 6.87 3.52 -6.67
CA PHE A 64 5.82 2.84 -7.43
C PHE A 64 5.12 3.78 -8.42
N ALA A 65 4.87 5.03 -8.01
CA ALA A 65 4.15 6.01 -8.81
C ALA A 65 4.89 6.37 -10.11
N GLU A 66 6.22 6.30 -10.12
CA GLU A 66 7.05 6.53 -11.33
C GLU A 66 6.67 5.59 -12.48
N TYR A 67 6.23 4.37 -12.16
CA TYR A 67 5.81 3.38 -13.15
C TYR A 67 4.31 3.40 -13.44
N THR A 68 3.53 4.19 -12.70
CA THR A 68 2.07 4.28 -12.85
C THR A 68 1.63 5.72 -13.14
N PRO A 69 1.47 6.09 -14.43
CA PRO A 69 1.26 7.48 -14.83
C PRO A 69 -0.04 8.09 -14.29
N TRP A 70 -0.97 7.27 -13.78
CA TRP A 70 -2.25 7.68 -13.20
C TRP A 70 -2.15 8.48 -11.90
N PHE A 71 -1.07 8.33 -11.14
CA PHE A 71 -0.95 8.94 -9.80
C PHE A 71 -0.08 10.20 -9.77
N ILE A 72 0.76 10.41 -10.78
CA ILE A 72 1.58 11.62 -10.89
C ILE A 72 0.75 12.67 -11.62
N LYS A 73 0.42 13.76 -10.93
CA LYS A 73 -0.27 14.89 -11.56
C LYS A 73 0.68 15.53 -12.60
N PRO A 74 0.22 15.80 -13.84
CA PRO A 74 1.01 16.58 -14.79
C PRO A 74 1.32 17.95 -14.17
N GLY A 75 2.59 18.34 -14.19
CA GLY A 75 3.05 19.56 -13.55
C GLY A 75 2.32 20.78 -14.12
N VAL A 76 1.66 21.55 -13.26
CA VAL A 76 1.23 22.90 -13.61
C VAL A 76 2.49 23.77 -13.57
N LYS A 77 3.03 24.10 -14.74
CA LYS A 77 4.00 25.19 -14.84
C LYS A 77 3.21 26.49 -14.68
N THR A 78 3.22 27.06 -13.47
CA THR A 78 2.88 28.47 -13.25
C THR A 78 4.03 29.36 -13.69
#